data_AF-A0AAE9UNI5-F1
#
_entry.id   AF-A0AAE9UNI5-F1
#
_cell.length_a   1.000
_cell.length_b   1.000
_cell.length_c   1.000
_cell.angle_alpha   90.00
_cell.angle_beta   90.00
_cell.angle_gamma   90.00
#
_symmetry.space_group_name_H-M   'P 1'
#
loop_
_entity.id
_entity.type
_entity.pdbx_description
1 polymer ?
#
loop_
_entity_poly.entity_id
_entity_poly.type
_entity_poly.pdbx_seq_one_letter_code
_entity_poly.pdbx_strand_id
1 'polypeptide(L)' 'MLTYDEFKQAIDDGYITTDAVMIVRKNGQIFDYVLPGEEVRPWEIVIEERVAEVMVELDK' A
#
# COMPACT_ATOMS: atom_id res chain seq x y z
N MET A 1 -5.34 5.99 6.97
CA MET A 1 -4.02 6.49 6.55
C MET A 1 -3.07 5.42 7.00
N LEU A 2 -2.39 4.80 6.05
CA LEU A 2 -1.43 3.76 6.29
C LEU A 2 -0.19 4.36 6.93
N THR A 3 0.41 3.66 7.88
CA THR A 3 1.66 4.06 8.51
C THR A 3 2.84 3.23 8.01
N TYR A 4 4.05 3.75 8.18
CA TYR A 4 5.28 3.04 7.87
C TYR A 4 5.35 1.68 8.59
N ASP A 5 5.07 1.64 9.89
CA ASP A 5 5.18 0.42 10.70
C ASP A 5 4.17 -0.64 10.27
N GLU A 6 2.93 -0.26 9.98
CA GLU A 6 1.89 -1.20 9.46
C GLU A 6 2.30 -1.79 8.11
N PHE A 7 2.78 -0.94 7.20
CA PHE A 7 3.18 -1.40 5.87
C PHE A 7 4.45 -2.26 5.92
N LYS A 8 5.42 -1.88 6.77
CA LYS A 8 6.63 -2.66 7.03
C LYS A 8 6.29 -4.02 7.61
N GLN A 9 5.37 -4.08 8.58
CA GLN A 9 4.94 -5.35 9.16
C GLN A 9 4.32 -6.27 8.10
N ALA A 10 3.50 -5.75 7.18
CA ALA A 10 2.91 -6.54 6.11
C ALA A 10 3.96 -7.17 5.17
N ILE A 11 5.07 -6.46 4.94
CA ILE A 11 6.22 -6.98 4.18
C ILE A 11 6.95 -8.04 5.00
N ASP A 12 7.28 -7.74 6.26
CA ASP A 12 8.04 -8.64 7.14
C ASP A 12 7.29 -9.95 7.42
N ASP A 13 5.95 -9.89 7.54
CA ASP A 13 5.06 -11.05 7.74
C ASP A 13 4.78 -11.81 6.42
N GLY A 14 5.27 -11.30 5.28
CA GLY A 14 5.19 -11.97 3.99
C GLY A 14 3.83 -11.86 3.27
N TYR A 15 2.98 -10.89 3.66
CA TYR A 15 1.75 -10.58 2.93
C TYR A 15 2.05 -9.87 1.60
N ILE A 16 3.09 -9.04 1.57
CA ILE A 16 3.56 -8.33 0.37
C ILE A 16 4.91 -8.95 -0.03
N THR A 17 4.92 -9.72 -1.13
CA THR A 17 6.09 -10.50 -1.57
C THR A 17 6.69 -10.02 -2.90
N THR A 18 6.03 -9.06 -3.56
CA THR A 18 6.42 -8.53 -4.88
C THR A 18 7.01 -7.13 -4.76
N ASP A 19 7.75 -6.69 -5.78
CA ASP A 19 8.35 -5.35 -5.82
C ASP A 19 7.34 -4.21 -5.94
N ALA A 20 6.09 -4.53 -6.30
CA ALA A 20 4.97 -3.61 -6.43
C ALA A 20 3.76 -4.09 -5.64
N VAL A 21 2.93 -3.14 -5.22
CA VAL A 21 1.69 -3.37 -4.46
C VAL A 21 0.61 -2.40 -4.93
N MET A 22 -0.66 -2.80 -4.81
CA MET A 22 -1.81 -1.95 -5.09
C MET A 22 -2.02 -0.99 -3.91
N ILE A 23 -1.94 0.32 -4.15
CA ILE A 23 -2.10 1.38 -3.15
C ILE A 23 -3.42 2.11 -3.36
N VAL A 24 -4.18 2.29 -2.29
CA VAL A 24 -5.36 3.16 -2.24
C VAL A 24 -4.91 4.57 -1.89
N ARG A 25 -5.19 5.55 -2.76
CA ARG A 25 -4.93 6.97 -2.47
C ARG A 25 -6.21 7.73 -2.14
N LYS A 26 -6.14 8.62 -1.15
CA LYS A 26 -7.18 9.61 -0.85
C LYS A 26 -6.56 11.00 -0.75
N ASN A 27 -7.04 11.93 -1.56
CA ASN A 27 -6.51 13.30 -1.63
C ASN A 27 -4.98 13.35 -1.85
N GLY A 28 -4.46 12.43 -2.67
CA GLY A 28 -3.03 12.31 -2.97
C GLY A 28 -2.19 11.59 -1.91
N GLN A 29 -2.74 11.28 -0.73
CA GLN A 29 -2.02 10.58 0.33
C GLN A 29 -2.26 9.07 0.27
N ILE A 30 -1.25 8.29 0.70
CA ILE A 30 -1.37 6.83 0.89
C ILE A 30 -2.38 6.57 2.00
N PHE A 31 -3.51 5.97 1.62
CA PHE A 31 -4.59 5.67 2.56
C PHE A 31 -4.51 4.25 3.09
N ASP A 32 -4.25 3.29 2.20
CA ASP A 32 -4.20 1.85 2.46
C ASP A 32 -3.50 1.09 1.31
N TYR A 33 -3.31 -0.22 1.44
CA TYR A 33 -2.90 -1.13 0.35
C TYR A 33 -3.95 -2.22 0.13
N VAL A 34 -3.86 -2.94 -0.99
CA VAL A 34 -4.77 -4.04 -1.34
C VAL A 34 -3.97 -5.31 -1.61
N LEU A 35 -4.27 -6.38 -0.89
CA LEU A 35 -3.66 -7.69 -1.07
C LEU A 35 -4.35 -8.50 -2.18
N PRO A 36 -3.65 -9.50 -2.75
CA PRO A 36 -4.27 -10.41 -3.71
C PRO A 36 -5.53 -11.08 -3.15
N GLY A 37 -6.66 -10.89 -3.83
CA GLY A 37 -7.94 -11.48 -3.46
C GLY A 37 -8.84 -10.59 -2.60
N GLU A 38 -8.38 -9.40 -2.20
CA GLU A 38 -9.22 -8.40 -1.54
C GLU A 38 -10.10 -7.66 -2.55
N GLU A 39 -11.31 -7.32 -2.14
CA GLU A 39 -12.25 -6.55 -2.97
C GLU A 39 -11.91 -5.05 -2.91
N VAL A 40 -11.72 -4.45 -4.09
CA VAL A 40 -11.60 -3.00 -4.24
C VAL A 40 -12.98 -2.38 -4.35
N ARG A 41 -13.24 -1.32 -3.59
CA ARG A 41 -14.53 -0.62 -3.65
C ARG A 41 -14.59 0.29 -4.88
N PRO A 42 -15.75 0.48 -5.52
CA PRO A 42 -15.86 1.24 -6.78
C PRO A 42 -15.40 2.70 -6.73
N TRP A 43 -15.29 3.27 -5.53
CA TRP A 43 -14.87 4.66 -5.30
C TRP A 43 -13.41 4.79 -4.85
N GLU A 44 -12.67 3.70 -4.74
CA GLU A 44 -11.27 3.71 -4.38
C GLU A 44 -10.41 3.96 -5.62
N ILE A 45 -9.48 4.90 -5.49
CA ILE A 45 -8.44 5.12 -6.50
C ILE A 45 -7.30 4.19 -6.13
N VAL A 46 -7.11 3.14 -6.92
CA VAL A 46 -6.08 2.14 -6.69
C VAL A 46 -5.05 2.19 -7.80
N ILE A 47 -3.77 2.26 -7.43
CA ILE A 47 -2.64 2.39 -8.35
C ILE A 47 -1.58 1.37 -7.94
N GLU A 48 -0.99 0.68 -8.90
CA GLU A 48 0.17 -0.18 -8.65
C GLU A 48 1.43 0.69 -8.46
N GLU A 49 2.07 0.58 -7.29
CA GLU A 49 3.23 1.37 -6.94
C GLU A 49 4.36 0.49 -6.40
N ARG A 50 5.61 0.93 -6.58
CA ARG A 50 6.78 0.19 -6.10
C ARG A 50 6.84 0.25 -4.58
N VAL A 51 7.00 -0.90 -3.93
CA VAL A 51 7.07 -1.02 -2.47
C VAL A 51 8.15 -0.09 -1.88
N ALA A 52 9.30 0.01 -2.54
CA ALA A 52 10.39 0.90 -2.11
C ALA A 52 10.00 2.38 -2.14
N GLU A 53 9.18 2.83 -3.09
CA GLU A 53 8.74 4.23 -3.21
C GLU A 53 7.67 4.55 -2.16
N VAL A 54 6.75 3.62 -1.91
CA VAL A 54 5.75 3.71 -0.83
C VAL A 54 6.43 3.82 0.53
N MET A 55 7.44 2.99 0.82
CA MET A 55 8.21 3.04 2.07
C MET A 55 8.88 4.41 2.27
N VAL A 56 9.43 5.01 1.22
CA VAL A 56 10.07 6.34 1.27
C VAL A 56 9.05 7.46 1.48
N GLU A 57 7.81 7.32 0.97
CA GLU A 57 6.75 8.30 1.20
C GLU A 57 6.20 8.22 2.64
N LEU A 58 6.06 7.01 3.20
CA LEU A 58 5.55 6.79 4.56
C LEU A 58 6.53 7.14 5.68
N ASP A 59 7.83 7.21 5.39
CA ASP A 59 8.89 7.59 6.35
C ASP A 59 9.00 9.12 6.57
N LYS A 60 8.19 9.92 5.87
CA LYS A 60 8.18 11.39 5.92
C LYS A 60 7.08 11.95 6.80
#